data_AF-A0A6P1M7M6-F1
#
_entry.id   AF-A0A6P1M7M6-F1
#
_cell.length_a   1.000
_cell.length_b   1.000
_cell.length_c   1.000
_cell.angle_alpha   90.00
_cell.angle_beta   90.00
_cell.angle_gamma   90.00
#
_symmetry.space_group_name_H-M   'P 1'
#
loop_
_entity.id
_entity.type
_entity.pdbx_description
1 polymer ?
#
loop_
_entity_poly.entity_id
_entity_poly.type
_entity_poly.pdbx_seq_one_letter_code
_entity_poly.pdbx_strand_id
1 'polypeptide(L)'
;MNTQEINDNLEKYSSAITLSDMEIFVFPELLYALVLANIMSPRVWVWRDDPWFEKIDKMSPSKKVNRLKQYIIDHYEFNLDLDTWGLTDQQTELKRFAPFMNRETISGSNALFGYEGDKHYFDLDIRRHFGLEKYNDTIIPYWKTETVEAMDAFCRKENYRLGAGECVSLSTLYAAALFIICKIPLEDIFLMATPLHSQNFIAYNGGFLTNNRRIVTKNMWFNGTELTDKAQRALRNEQITMVMNNTGIVHSVYDEMSMNADEYERFKQQVGDYLTSPITFEILANFLRQHSRYQTCFQICRDCHGKKQWIPAERAYAYEHAGPYKVSDNTRDKLLADIDCDEFYCEPMSDRICLNRLEEFFHNNPIEHYDSQSMMELGKKLECTSEHKNEMLCALAGFVHLDPEFPDSGNKISKPWKKLELTPQMDREEMIAYVESMRSENPSADLSFYALRDMSRCEWTPFLKAATERNPVCIEETKEISDEELFQILEKMETQSIYDESRIAQPDEVWNFQTGDGLEKAILLSNVWKNRHPDEDVQLEIQPDRVKFSSADRTIMFESSKGLTKNITL
;
A
#
# COMPACT_ATOMS: atom_id res chain seq x y z
N MET A 1 12.71 -27.00 22.08
CA MET A 1 12.04 -25.70 22.17
C MET A 1 11.24 -25.65 23.45
N ASN A 2 11.29 -24.53 24.18
CA ASN A 2 10.45 -24.33 25.37
C ASN A 2 8.99 -24.09 24.92
N THR A 3 7.99 -24.32 25.78
CA THR A 3 6.55 -24.14 25.45
C THR A 3 6.25 -22.73 24.91
N GLN A 4 6.95 -21.72 25.43
CA GLN A 4 6.83 -20.34 24.95
C GLN A 4 7.28 -20.19 23.49
N GLU A 5 8.43 -20.77 23.12
CA GLU A 5 8.99 -20.70 21.76
C GLU A 5 8.12 -21.44 20.72
N ILE A 6 7.41 -22.49 21.16
CA ILE A 6 6.42 -23.20 20.34
C ILE A 6 5.18 -22.33 20.11
N ASN A 7 4.68 -21.68 21.17
CA ASN A 7 3.54 -20.76 21.10
C ASN A 7 3.86 -19.50 20.29
N ASP A 8 5.06 -18.94 20.45
CA ASP A 8 5.54 -17.76 19.74
C ASP A 8 5.63 -18.01 18.23
N ASN A 9 6.14 -19.18 17.85
CA ASN A 9 6.15 -19.61 16.46
C ASN A 9 4.72 -19.80 15.92
N LEU A 10 3.85 -20.47 16.67
CA LEU A 10 2.47 -20.70 16.24
C LEU A 10 1.73 -19.39 15.96
N GLU A 11 1.85 -18.39 16.84
CA GLU A 11 1.21 -17.09 16.69
C GLU A 11 1.68 -16.35 15.43
N LYS A 12 2.99 -16.38 15.15
CA LYS A 12 3.56 -15.80 13.93
C LYS A 12 3.06 -16.52 12.66
N TYR A 13 3.10 -17.85 12.65
CA TYR A 13 2.66 -18.63 11.49
C TYR A 13 1.17 -18.50 11.23
N SER A 14 0.32 -18.41 12.28
CA SER A 14 -1.11 -18.18 12.08
C SER A 14 -1.37 -16.76 11.60
N SER A 15 -0.55 -15.79 12.01
CA SER A 15 -0.60 -14.41 11.51
C SER A 15 -0.18 -14.29 10.05
N ALA A 16 0.66 -15.21 9.55
CA ALA A 16 0.93 -15.31 8.12
C ALA A 16 -0.29 -15.75 7.29
N ILE A 17 -1.33 -16.31 7.91
CA ILE A 17 -2.57 -16.69 7.23
C ILE A 17 -3.52 -15.51 7.10
N THR A 18 -3.63 -14.69 8.15
CA THR A 18 -4.60 -13.58 8.27
C THR A 18 -4.07 -12.22 7.84
N LEU A 19 -2.76 -11.99 8.01
CA LEU A 19 -2.03 -10.83 7.51
C LEU A 19 -2.65 -9.49 7.93
N SER A 20 -3.17 -9.35 9.15
CA SER A 20 -3.70 -8.06 9.55
C SER A 20 -2.62 -6.97 9.64
N ASP A 21 -3.00 -5.70 9.53
CA ASP A 21 -2.04 -4.58 9.64
C ASP A 21 -1.29 -4.60 10.98
N MET A 22 -1.98 -5.01 12.06
CA MET A 22 -1.36 -5.25 13.36
C MET A 22 -0.34 -6.40 13.32
N GLU A 23 -0.71 -7.50 12.68
CA GLU A 23 0.15 -8.67 12.56
C GLU A 23 1.41 -8.37 11.76
N ILE A 24 1.29 -7.59 10.68
CA ILE A 24 2.42 -7.13 9.88
C ILE A 24 3.30 -6.17 10.69
N PHE A 25 2.72 -5.30 11.51
CA PHE A 25 3.51 -4.44 12.39
C PHE A 25 4.29 -5.24 13.45
N VAL A 26 3.69 -6.27 14.04
CA VAL A 26 4.32 -7.12 15.08
C VAL A 26 5.27 -8.17 14.49
N PHE A 27 5.01 -8.63 13.28
CA PHE A 27 5.81 -9.63 12.56
C PHE A 27 6.13 -9.10 11.16
N PRO A 28 7.11 -8.21 11.03
CA PRO A 28 7.28 -7.44 9.80
C PRO A 28 7.83 -8.26 8.63
N GLU A 29 8.31 -9.48 8.87
CA GLU A 29 8.64 -10.45 7.82
C GLU A 29 7.42 -10.84 6.96
N LEU A 30 6.20 -10.69 7.51
CA LEU A 30 4.94 -11.00 6.84
C LEU A 30 4.67 -10.12 5.61
N LEU A 31 5.12 -8.86 5.64
CA LEU A 31 4.90 -7.95 4.51
C LEU A 31 5.61 -8.44 3.23
N TYR A 32 6.83 -9.00 3.33
CA TYR A 32 7.53 -9.57 2.17
C TYR A 32 7.05 -10.99 1.88
N ALA A 33 6.62 -11.73 2.91
CA ALA A 33 6.00 -13.03 2.72
C ALA A 33 4.77 -12.92 1.81
N LEU A 34 3.98 -11.85 1.95
CA LEU A 34 2.85 -11.56 1.06
C LEU A 34 3.29 -11.17 -0.37
N VAL A 35 4.39 -10.43 -0.54
CA VAL A 35 4.97 -10.20 -1.89
C VAL A 35 5.32 -11.53 -2.55
N LEU A 36 6.00 -12.42 -1.83
CA LEU A 36 6.37 -13.75 -2.34
C LEU A 36 5.14 -14.61 -2.61
N ALA A 37 4.12 -14.57 -1.75
CA ALA A 37 2.85 -15.25 -1.99
C ALA A 37 2.18 -14.76 -3.29
N ASN A 38 2.16 -13.45 -3.53
CA ASN A 38 1.65 -12.88 -4.78
C ASN A 38 2.53 -13.21 -6.00
N ILE A 39 3.85 -13.34 -5.84
CA ILE A 39 4.76 -13.83 -6.90
C ILE A 39 4.47 -15.29 -7.24
N MET A 40 4.19 -16.13 -6.24
CA MET A 40 3.88 -17.55 -6.44
C MET A 40 2.42 -17.81 -6.88
N SER A 41 1.53 -16.85 -6.62
CA SER A 41 0.11 -16.92 -6.97
C SER A 41 -0.08 -17.03 -8.48
N PRO A 42 -0.87 -17.99 -8.99
CA PRO A 42 -1.15 -18.10 -10.42
C PRO A 42 -1.89 -16.87 -10.98
N ARG A 43 -2.57 -16.05 -10.16
CA ARG A 43 -3.36 -14.89 -10.63
C ARG A 43 -2.49 -13.88 -11.37
N VAL A 44 -1.32 -13.54 -10.82
CA VAL A 44 -0.39 -12.58 -11.45
C VAL A 44 0.24 -13.15 -12.72
N TRP A 45 0.42 -14.47 -12.81
CA TRP A 45 0.92 -15.12 -14.04
C TRP A 45 -0.14 -15.15 -15.15
N VAL A 46 -1.41 -15.29 -14.81
CA VAL A 46 -2.51 -15.12 -15.77
C VAL A 46 -2.47 -13.72 -16.38
N TRP A 47 -2.16 -12.68 -15.60
CA TRP A 47 -2.01 -11.33 -16.15
C TRP A 47 -0.86 -11.20 -17.10
N ARG A 48 0.29 -11.82 -16.80
CA ARG A 48 1.46 -11.78 -17.69
C ARG A 48 1.10 -12.24 -19.10
N ASP A 49 0.18 -13.19 -19.20
CA ASP A 49 -0.27 -13.79 -20.46
C ASP A 49 -1.53 -13.09 -21.03
N ASP A 50 -2.05 -12.05 -20.36
CA ASP A 50 -3.22 -11.27 -20.81
C ASP A 50 -2.90 -10.41 -22.05
N PRO A 51 -3.80 -10.30 -23.05
CA PRO A 51 -3.62 -9.46 -24.22
C PRO A 51 -3.29 -7.99 -23.92
N TRP A 52 -3.73 -7.45 -22.78
CA TRP A 52 -3.36 -6.12 -22.30
C TRP A 52 -1.85 -5.93 -22.20
N PHE A 53 -1.09 -6.98 -21.86
CA PHE A 53 0.35 -6.92 -21.71
C PHE A 53 1.11 -7.42 -22.95
N GLU A 54 0.42 -7.66 -24.06
CA GLU A 54 1.07 -8.05 -25.31
C GLU A 54 2.14 -7.01 -25.70
N LYS A 55 3.34 -7.51 -26.04
CA LYS A 55 4.52 -6.72 -26.44
C LYS A 55 5.00 -5.72 -25.38
N ILE A 56 4.65 -5.90 -24.09
CA ILE A 56 5.12 -5.02 -23.00
C ILE A 56 6.64 -4.89 -23.00
N ASP A 57 7.38 -5.95 -23.33
CA ASP A 57 8.84 -5.96 -23.41
C ASP A 57 9.44 -4.94 -24.38
N LYS A 58 8.70 -4.59 -25.44
CA LYS A 58 9.14 -3.63 -26.47
C LYS A 58 8.86 -2.17 -26.08
N MET A 59 8.19 -1.93 -24.96
CA MET A 59 7.84 -0.59 -24.50
C MET A 59 8.96 0.07 -23.72
N SER A 60 8.97 1.41 -23.71
CA SER A 60 9.85 2.16 -22.82
C SER A 60 9.49 1.89 -21.34
N PRO A 61 10.47 1.98 -20.42
CA PRO A 61 10.27 1.85 -18.98
C PRO A 61 8.98 2.49 -18.44
N SER A 62 8.79 3.79 -18.71
CA SER A 62 7.64 4.55 -18.21
C SER A 62 6.31 4.08 -18.81
N LYS A 63 6.31 3.56 -20.04
CA LYS A 63 5.10 3.02 -20.68
C LYS A 63 4.71 1.67 -20.07
N LYS A 64 5.68 0.79 -19.76
CA LYS A 64 5.42 -0.49 -19.08
C LYS A 64 4.71 -0.27 -17.74
N VAL A 65 5.31 0.58 -16.91
CA VAL A 65 4.81 0.91 -15.58
C VAL A 65 3.42 1.56 -15.65
N ASN A 66 3.19 2.50 -16.58
CA ASN A 66 1.88 3.10 -16.75
C ASN A 66 0.81 2.11 -17.23
N ARG A 67 1.19 1.14 -18.07
CA ARG A 67 0.28 0.10 -18.55
C ARG A 67 -0.15 -0.85 -17.44
N LEU A 68 0.79 -1.24 -16.57
CA LEU A 68 0.48 -2.00 -15.35
C LEU A 68 -0.40 -1.20 -14.39
N LYS A 69 -0.04 0.06 -14.12
CA LYS A 69 -0.86 0.95 -13.29
C LYS A 69 -2.30 1.03 -13.77
N GLN A 70 -2.50 1.21 -15.08
CA GLN A 70 -3.84 1.30 -15.64
C GLN A 70 -4.60 -0.02 -15.49
N TYR A 71 -3.92 -1.16 -15.70
CA TYR A 71 -4.52 -2.47 -15.45
C TYR A 71 -5.03 -2.62 -14.00
N ILE A 72 -4.22 -2.24 -13.01
CA ILE A 72 -4.62 -2.28 -11.60
C ILE A 72 -5.78 -1.31 -11.31
N ILE A 73 -5.76 -0.10 -11.88
CA ILE A 73 -6.87 0.86 -11.74
C ILE A 73 -8.18 0.31 -12.30
N ASP A 74 -8.12 -0.42 -13.41
CA ASP A 74 -9.29 -0.94 -14.12
C ASP A 74 -9.86 -2.22 -13.48
N HIS A 75 -9.06 -2.95 -12.70
CA HIS A 75 -9.43 -4.24 -12.08
C HIS A 75 -9.63 -4.19 -10.57
N TYR A 76 -9.12 -3.14 -9.90
CA TYR A 76 -9.20 -3.02 -8.46
C TYR A 76 -9.72 -1.67 -7.99
N GLU A 77 -10.51 -1.71 -6.92
CA GLU A 77 -10.90 -0.57 -6.10
C GLU A 77 -10.05 -0.49 -4.83
N PHE A 78 -10.00 0.70 -4.23
CA PHE A 78 -9.37 0.84 -2.92
C PHE A 78 -10.43 0.49 -1.87
N ASN A 79 -10.19 -0.56 -1.09
CA ASN A 79 -11.16 -1.01 -0.11
C ASN A 79 -11.18 -0.05 1.09
N LEU A 80 -12.38 0.46 1.39
CA LEU A 80 -12.65 1.33 2.56
C LEU A 80 -13.75 0.74 3.45
N ASP A 81 -14.25 -0.46 3.11
CA ASP A 81 -15.23 -1.15 3.95
C ASP A 81 -14.52 -1.89 5.08
N LEU A 82 -14.31 -1.15 6.16
CA LEU A 82 -13.66 -1.60 7.38
C LEU A 82 -14.41 -2.74 8.10
N ASP A 83 -15.68 -2.97 7.79
CA ASP A 83 -16.46 -4.05 8.41
C ASP A 83 -16.29 -5.40 7.68
N THR A 84 -15.64 -5.41 6.51
CA THR A 84 -15.52 -6.62 5.66
C THR A 84 -15.00 -7.82 6.44
N TRP A 85 -14.02 -7.60 7.31
CA TRP A 85 -13.35 -8.67 8.06
C TRP A 85 -13.81 -8.75 9.51
N GLY A 86 -14.88 -8.04 9.85
CA GLY A 86 -15.50 -8.00 11.16
C GLY A 86 -14.78 -7.08 12.14
N LEU A 87 -15.23 -7.15 13.40
CA LEU A 87 -14.74 -6.32 14.48
C LEU A 87 -14.02 -7.17 15.52
N THR A 88 -13.07 -6.57 16.23
CA THR A 88 -12.40 -7.15 17.40
C THR A 88 -12.39 -6.16 18.56
N ASP A 89 -11.96 -6.63 19.73
CA ASP A 89 -11.79 -5.84 20.94
C ASP A 89 -10.31 -5.51 21.15
N GLN A 90 -10.03 -4.23 21.42
CA GLN A 90 -8.66 -3.73 21.60
C GLN A 90 -7.91 -4.43 22.74
N GLN A 91 -8.57 -4.77 23.86
CA GLN A 91 -7.91 -5.46 24.97
C GLN A 91 -7.55 -6.90 24.60
N THR A 92 -8.36 -7.53 23.77
CA THR A 92 -8.10 -8.88 23.26
C THR A 92 -6.82 -8.90 22.41
N GLU A 93 -6.68 -7.97 21.46
CA GLU A 93 -5.47 -7.88 20.63
C GLU A 93 -4.24 -7.44 21.44
N LEU A 94 -4.38 -6.49 22.37
CA LEU A 94 -3.29 -6.10 23.27
C LEU A 94 -2.78 -7.29 24.10
N LYS A 95 -3.68 -8.11 24.63
CA LYS A 95 -3.33 -9.31 25.39
C LYS A 95 -2.65 -10.36 24.50
N ARG A 96 -3.14 -10.52 23.28
CA ARG A 96 -2.60 -11.44 22.27
C ARG A 96 -1.15 -11.10 21.92
N PHE A 97 -0.84 -9.82 21.72
CA PHE A 97 0.48 -9.37 21.30
C PHE A 97 1.44 -8.99 22.43
N ALA A 98 0.97 -8.90 23.68
CA ALA A 98 1.80 -8.57 24.85
C ALA A 98 3.10 -9.40 24.99
N PRO A 99 3.18 -10.69 24.61
CA PRO A 99 4.42 -11.44 24.65
C PRO A 99 5.50 -10.97 23.64
N PHE A 100 5.09 -10.31 22.55
CA PHE A 100 5.96 -9.97 21.42
C PHE A 100 6.35 -8.49 21.40
N MET A 101 5.46 -7.62 21.88
CA MET A 101 5.66 -6.18 21.86
C MET A 101 4.98 -5.53 23.07
N ASN A 102 5.64 -4.52 23.64
CA ASN A 102 5.09 -3.80 24.78
C ASN A 102 3.86 -2.97 24.37
N ARG A 103 3.01 -2.67 25.35
CA ARG A 103 1.75 -1.96 25.12
C ARG A 103 1.99 -0.58 24.54
N GLU A 104 2.99 0.16 25.00
CA GLU A 104 3.27 1.52 24.56
C GLU A 104 3.61 1.57 23.07
N THR A 105 4.42 0.62 22.58
CA THR A 105 4.79 0.50 21.17
C THR A 105 3.61 0.05 20.32
N ILE A 106 2.83 -0.93 20.79
CA ILE A 106 1.60 -1.36 20.11
C ILE A 106 0.60 -0.20 20.05
N SER A 107 0.50 0.61 21.10
CA SER A 107 -0.34 1.81 21.15
C SER A 107 0.12 2.94 20.26
N GLY A 108 1.40 2.98 19.90
CA GLY A 108 1.92 3.85 18.86
C GLY A 108 1.57 3.38 17.44
N SER A 109 1.09 2.14 17.26
CA SER A 109 0.58 1.65 15.98
C SER A 109 -0.86 2.09 15.77
N ASN A 110 -1.11 2.80 14.67
CA ASN A 110 -2.44 3.30 14.34
C ASN A 110 -3.44 2.18 14.00
N ALA A 111 -2.98 0.95 13.76
CA ALA A 111 -3.82 -0.21 13.48
C ALA A 111 -4.73 -0.62 14.66
N LEU A 112 -4.41 -0.23 15.91
CA LEU A 112 -5.16 -0.60 17.12
C LEU A 112 -5.98 0.53 17.75
N PHE A 113 -5.68 1.78 17.43
CA PHE A 113 -6.19 2.93 18.18
C PHE A 113 -6.94 3.92 17.27
N GLY A 114 -7.57 3.43 16.21
CA GLY A 114 -8.64 4.15 15.51
C GLY A 114 -8.27 5.54 15.02
N TYR A 115 -7.01 5.75 14.61
CA TYR A 115 -6.46 7.04 14.24
C TYR A 115 -6.63 8.13 15.32
N GLU A 116 -6.38 7.82 16.59
CA GLU A 116 -6.28 8.87 17.64
C GLU A 116 -5.02 9.75 17.48
N GLY A 117 -4.07 9.31 16.65
CA GLY A 117 -2.68 9.75 16.71
C GLY A 117 -2.29 11.06 16.01
N ASP A 118 -3.07 11.64 15.08
CA ASP A 118 -2.46 12.68 14.24
C ASP A 118 -3.26 13.97 14.02
N LYS A 119 -2.81 15.02 14.73
CA LYS A 119 -3.25 16.43 14.61
C LYS A 119 -3.24 16.95 13.16
N HIS A 120 -2.38 16.40 12.30
CA HIS A 120 -2.22 16.82 10.91
C HIS A 120 -3.33 16.31 9.97
N TYR A 121 -4.12 15.33 10.42
CA TYR A 121 -5.22 14.76 9.66
C TYR A 121 -6.61 15.28 10.07
N PHE A 122 -6.69 16.12 11.10
CA PHE A 122 -7.95 16.74 11.55
C PHE A 122 -8.55 17.68 10.50
N ASP A 123 -7.72 18.28 9.63
CA ASP A 123 -8.20 19.13 8.53
C ASP A 123 -9.00 18.33 7.47
N LEU A 124 -8.86 17.01 7.43
CA LEU A 124 -9.59 16.11 6.52
C LEU A 124 -10.73 15.33 7.19
N ASP A 125 -10.94 15.51 8.49
CA ASP A 125 -11.93 14.77 9.27
C ASP A 125 -11.85 13.26 8.97
N ILE A 126 -10.64 12.70 9.10
CA ILE A 126 -10.38 11.31 8.70
C ILE A 126 -11.32 10.30 9.35
N ARG A 127 -11.74 10.54 10.60
CA ARG A 127 -12.72 9.67 11.26
C ARG A 127 -14.03 9.66 10.51
N ARG A 128 -14.50 10.80 10.04
CA ARG A 128 -15.68 10.85 9.17
C ARG A 128 -15.40 10.32 7.78
N HIS A 129 -14.24 10.61 7.19
CA HIS A 129 -13.87 10.16 5.84
C HIS A 129 -13.82 8.63 5.73
N PHE A 130 -13.27 7.96 6.75
CA PHE A 130 -13.16 6.50 6.84
C PHE A 130 -14.34 5.88 7.60
N GLY A 131 -15.36 6.67 7.99
CA GLY A 131 -16.52 6.16 8.72
C GLY A 131 -16.22 5.61 10.12
N LEU A 132 -15.08 5.97 10.71
CA LEU A 132 -14.62 5.51 12.02
C LEU A 132 -15.45 6.06 13.19
N GLU A 133 -16.30 7.06 12.96
CA GLU A 133 -17.19 7.61 13.99
C GLU A 133 -18.17 6.58 14.55
N LYS A 134 -18.47 5.50 13.80
CA LYS A 134 -19.36 4.42 14.25
C LYS A 134 -18.69 3.47 15.25
N TYR A 135 -17.36 3.50 15.38
CA TYR A 135 -16.61 2.69 16.33
C TYR A 135 -16.31 3.48 17.60
N ASN A 136 -16.38 2.80 18.74
CA ASN A 136 -15.96 3.36 20.03
C ASN A 136 -14.49 3.01 20.30
N ASP A 137 -13.92 3.55 21.38
CA ASP A 137 -12.49 3.38 21.70
C ASP A 137 -12.08 1.93 22.02
N THR A 138 -13.04 1.00 22.16
CA THR A 138 -12.82 -0.38 22.59
C THR A 138 -13.00 -1.39 21.46
N ILE A 139 -14.00 -1.21 20.61
CA ILE A 139 -14.31 -2.09 19.48
C ILE A 139 -13.73 -1.47 18.21
N ILE A 140 -12.84 -2.20 17.56
CA ILE A 140 -12.12 -1.75 16.37
C ILE A 140 -12.36 -2.70 15.21
N PRO A 141 -12.26 -2.23 13.95
CA PRO A 141 -12.31 -3.14 12.81
C PRO A 141 -11.08 -4.06 12.81
N TYR A 142 -11.24 -5.26 12.26
CA TYR A 142 -10.16 -6.22 12.12
C TYR A 142 -9.53 -6.11 10.72
N TRP A 143 -8.48 -5.31 10.57
CA TRP A 143 -7.95 -4.92 9.26
C TRP A 143 -7.08 -6.02 8.67
N LYS A 144 -7.68 -7.01 8.00
CA LYS A 144 -6.95 -8.06 7.27
C LYS A 144 -6.43 -7.51 5.95
N THR A 145 -5.12 -7.65 5.72
CA THR A 145 -4.57 -7.49 4.38
C THR A 145 -4.95 -8.69 3.52
N GLU A 146 -5.33 -8.42 2.28
CA GLU A 146 -5.80 -9.42 1.33
C GLU A 146 -4.68 -9.97 0.44
N THR A 147 -4.71 -11.29 0.21
CA THR A 147 -3.99 -11.92 -0.91
C THR A 147 -4.64 -11.53 -2.23
N VAL A 148 -3.92 -11.65 -3.35
CA VAL A 148 -4.51 -11.34 -4.67
C VAL A 148 -5.77 -12.16 -4.97
N GLU A 149 -5.88 -13.41 -4.49
CA GLU A 149 -7.10 -14.22 -4.61
C GLU A 149 -8.29 -13.62 -3.86
N ALA A 150 -8.07 -13.18 -2.62
CA ALA A 150 -9.11 -12.50 -1.84
C ALA A 150 -9.48 -11.15 -2.47
N MET A 151 -8.48 -10.42 -3.00
CA MET A 151 -8.71 -9.16 -3.71
C MET A 151 -9.61 -9.35 -4.94
N ASP A 152 -9.36 -10.40 -5.74
CA ASP A 152 -10.18 -10.73 -6.92
C ASP A 152 -11.64 -11.07 -6.54
N ALA A 153 -11.83 -11.73 -5.39
CA ALA A 153 -13.13 -12.20 -4.94
C ALA A 153 -14.10 -11.09 -4.51
N PHE A 154 -13.60 -9.87 -4.24
CA PHE A 154 -14.47 -8.73 -3.89
C PHE A 154 -15.55 -8.44 -4.93
N CYS A 155 -15.33 -8.73 -6.20
CA CYS A 155 -16.37 -8.57 -7.22
C CYS A 155 -17.64 -9.40 -6.97
N ARG A 156 -17.59 -10.36 -6.05
CA ARG A 156 -18.72 -11.19 -5.60
C ARG A 156 -19.51 -10.56 -4.46
N LYS A 157 -18.94 -9.58 -3.75
CA LYS A 157 -19.58 -8.89 -2.63
C LYS A 157 -20.54 -7.81 -3.15
N GLU A 158 -21.64 -7.60 -2.46
CA GLU A 158 -22.61 -6.56 -2.82
C GLU A 158 -21.93 -5.17 -2.84
N ASN A 159 -22.30 -4.34 -3.81
CA ASN A 159 -21.75 -3.00 -4.05
C ASN A 159 -20.30 -2.93 -4.56
N TYR A 160 -19.66 -4.07 -4.84
CA TYR A 160 -18.38 -4.13 -5.52
C TYR A 160 -18.56 -4.55 -6.98
N ARG A 161 -17.94 -3.80 -7.89
CA ARG A 161 -17.94 -4.14 -9.34
C ARG A 161 -16.66 -4.81 -9.81
N LEU A 162 -15.58 -4.61 -9.08
CA LEU A 162 -14.22 -5.00 -9.39
C LEU A 162 -13.65 -5.75 -8.18
N GLY A 163 -12.42 -6.23 -8.30
CA GLY A 163 -11.67 -6.61 -7.12
C GLY A 163 -11.44 -5.40 -6.21
N ALA A 164 -11.00 -5.63 -4.97
CA ALA A 164 -10.65 -4.54 -4.07
C ALA A 164 -9.53 -4.97 -3.12
N GLY A 165 -8.82 -4.00 -2.56
CA GLY A 165 -7.90 -4.26 -1.47
C GLY A 165 -7.41 -2.98 -0.80
N GLU A 166 -6.84 -3.17 0.38
CA GLU A 166 -6.29 -2.09 1.21
C GLU A 166 -4.88 -1.68 0.77
N CYS A 167 -4.26 -0.74 1.50
CA CYS A 167 -2.99 -0.13 1.08
C CYS A 167 -1.85 -1.15 1.05
N VAL A 168 -1.79 -2.06 2.02
CA VAL A 168 -0.81 -3.15 2.07
C VAL A 168 -1.03 -4.13 0.91
N SER A 169 -2.28 -4.54 0.66
CA SER A 169 -2.67 -5.47 -0.40
C SER A 169 -2.24 -4.93 -1.77
N LEU A 170 -2.57 -3.66 -2.05
CA LEU A 170 -2.17 -3.00 -3.30
C LEU A 170 -0.65 -2.82 -3.40
N SER A 171 0.02 -2.47 -2.30
CA SER A 171 1.47 -2.31 -2.27
C SER A 171 2.19 -3.61 -2.64
N THR A 172 1.84 -4.72 -1.99
CA THR A 172 2.46 -6.03 -2.25
C THR A 172 2.10 -6.59 -3.63
N LEU A 173 0.87 -6.35 -4.10
CA LEU A 173 0.44 -6.68 -5.46
C LEU A 173 1.25 -5.91 -6.52
N TYR A 174 1.46 -4.61 -6.32
CA TYR A 174 2.31 -3.81 -7.21
C TYR A 174 3.74 -4.37 -7.25
N ALA A 175 4.33 -4.71 -6.09
CA ALA A 175 5.68 -5.27 -6.03
C ALA A 175 5.80 -6.57 -6.86
N ALA A 176 4.87 -7.51 -6.66
CA ALA A 176 4.84 -8.76 -7.41
C ALA A 176 4.62 -8.54 -8.92
N ALA A 177 3.66 -7.70 -9.30
CA ALA A 177 3.33 -7.46 -10.71
C ALA A 177 4.42 -6.67 -11.44
N LEU A 178 5.11 -5.73 -10.78
CA LEU A 178 6.27 -5.04 -11.35
C LEU A 178 7.43 -5.99 -11.63
N PHE A 179 7.64 -6.97 -10.74
CA PHE A 179 8.64 -8.01 -10.93
C PHE A 179 8.28 -8.96 -12.07
N ILE A 180 7.09 -9.56 -12.04
CA ILE A 180 6.66 -10.59 -13.02
C ILE A 180 6.39 -10.00 -14.41
N ILE A 181 5.65 -8.88 -14.48
CA ILE A 181 5.13 -8.35 -15.75
C ILE A 181 6.05 -7.28 -16.32
N CYS A 182 6.53 -6.36 -15.49
CA CYS A 182 7.42 -5.29 -15.94
C CYS A 182 8.91 -5.70 -15.97
N LYS A 183 9.26 -6.87 -15.41
CA LYS A 183 10.63 -7.40 -15.31
C LYS A 183 11.58 -6.45 -14.58
N ILE A 184 11.07 -5.75 -13.57
CA ILE A 184 11.90 -4.92 -12.68
C ILE A 184 12.49 -5.83 -11.60
N PRO A 185 13.83 -5.88 -11.41
CA PRO A 185 14.45 -6.70 -10.37
C PRO A 185 13.94 -6.38 -8.97
N LEU A 186 13.82 -7.40 -8.10
CA LEU A 186 13.34 -7.20 -6.72
C LEU A 186 14.26 -6.30 -5.87
N GLU A 187 15.54 -6.21 -6.22
CA GLU A 187 16.49 -5.30 -5.56
C GLU A 187 16.17 -3.82 -5.82
N ASP A 188 15.43 -3.50 -6.88
CA ASP A 188 15.00 -2.13 -7.18
C ASP A 188 13.57 -1.83 -6.69
N ILE A 189 12.95 -2.74 -5.92
CA ILE A 189 11.60 -2.58 -5.36
C ILE A 189 11.69 -2.59 -3.84
N PHE A 190 11.55 -1.42 -3.23
CA PHE A 190 11.56 -1.23 -1.78
C PHE A 190 10.15 -1.01 -1.28
N LEU A 191 9.70 -1.85 -0.35
CA LEU A 191 8.47 -1.64 0.39
C LEU A 191 8.74 -0.71 1.56
N MET A 192 7.83 0.22 1.79
CA MET A 192 7.85 1.17 2.89
C MET A 192 6.49 1.17 3.57
N ALA A 193 6.48 1.15 4.90
CA ALA A 193 5.27 1.40 5.66
C ALA A 193 5.49 2.55 6.64
N THR A 194 4.45 3.36 6.79
CA THR A 194 4.24 4.31 7.88
C THR A 194 3.04 3.82 8.70
N PRO A 195 2.75 4.39 9.87
CA PRO A 195 1.60 3.99 10.66
C PRO A 195 0.26 4.06 9.91
N LEU A 196 0.10 4.94 8.90
CA LEU A 196 -1.15 5.12 8.16
C LEU A 196 -1.12 4.70 6.70
N HIS A 197 0.04 4.29 6.18
CA HIS A 197 0.15 4.01 4.76
C HIS A 197 1.26 3.02 4.43
N SER A 198 0.94 2.08 3.53
CA SER A 198 1.93 1.22 2.89
C SER A 198 2.08 1.58 1.41
N GLN A 199 3.32 1.71 0.97
CA GLN A 199 3.69 2.09 -0.40
C GLN A 199 5.05 1.51 -0.78
N ASN A 200 5.40 1.59 -2.07
CA ASN A 200 6.67 1.12 -2.59
C ASN A 200 7.45 2.28 -3.18
N PHE A 201 8.76 2.31 -2.95
CA PHE A 201 9.70 3.06 -3.77
C PHE A 201 10.37 2.13 -4.78
N ILE A 202 10.26 2.48 -6.06
CA ILE A 202 10.87 1.70 -7.13
C ILE A 202 12.02 2.52 -7.70
N ALA A 203 13.25 2.01 -7.53
CA ALA A 203 14.49 2.62 -8.00
C ALA A 203 14.72 2.41 -9.52
N TYR A 204 13.68 2.63 -10.33
CA TYR A 204 13.70 2.36 -11.77
C TYR A 204 13.40 3.64 -12.57
N ASN A 205 14.24 3.95 -13.56
CA ASN A 205 14.06 5.08 -14.47
C ASN A 205 13.81 6.43 -13.77
N GLY A 206 14.68 6.79 -12.82
CA GLY A 206 14.60 8.05 -12.07
C GLY A 206 13.69 8.03 -10.83
N GLY A 207 13.11 6.88 -10.50
CA GLY A 207 12.33 6.68 -9.28
C GLY A 207 10.84 6.96 -9.45
N PHE A 208 10.02 6.14 -8.81
CA PHE A 208 8.60 6.40 -8.61
C PHE A 208 8.09 5.74 -7.33
N LEU A 209 7.01 6.30 -6.77
CA LEU A 209 6.29 5.73 -5.65
C LEU A 209 4.97 5.11 -6.10
N THR A 210 4.56 4.00 -5.50
CA THR A 210 3.15 3.60 -5.52
C THR A 210 2.38 4.43 -4.49
N ASN A 211 1.10 4.66 -4.73
CA ASN A 211 0.19 5.28 -3.78
C ASN A 211 -1.19 4.67 -3.99
N ASN A 212 -1.52 3.66 -3.19
CA ASN A 212 -2.66 2.77 -3.41
C ASN A 212 -2.69 2.30 -4.87
N ARG A 213 -3.75 2.61 -5.62
CA ARG A 213 -3.91 2.21 -7.02
C ARG A 213 -3.09 3.04 -8.01
N ARG A 214 -2.41 4.10 -7.57
CA ARG A 214 -1.71 5.06 -8.44
C ARG A 214 -0.20 4.88 -8.37
N ILE A 215 0.48 5.48 -9.34
CA ILE A 215 1.93 5.65 -9.35
C ILE A 215 2.22 7.15 -9.44
N VAL A 216 3.20 7.59 -8.66
CA VAL A 216 3.66 8.97 -8.59
C VAL A 216 5.09 9.00 -9.07
N THR A 217 5.29 9.59 -10.25
CA THR A 217 6.62 9.84 -10.80
C THR A 217 7.22 11.10 -10.19
N LYS A 218 8.53 11.31 -10.33
CA LYS A 218 9.18 12.53 -9.84
C LYS A 218 8.54 13.81 -10.38
N ASN A 219 8.17 13.83 -11.66
CA ASN A 219 7.45 14.97 -12.24
C ASN A 219 6.08 15.20 -11.58
N MET A 220 5.35 14.14 -11.23
CA MET A 220 4.07 14.25 -10.51
C MET A 220 4.28 14.69 -9.06
N TRP A 221 5.40 14.29 -8.44
CA TRP A 221 5.78 14.71 -7.10
C TRP A 221 6.02 16.21 -6.98
N PHE A 222 6.46 16.88 -8.06
CA PHE A 222 6.76 18.31 -8.04
C PHE A 222 5.89 19.14 -9.00
N ASN A 223 4.72 18.66 -9.40
CA ASN A 223 3.82 19.42 -10.29
C ASN A 223 2.82 20.33 -9.55
N GLY A 224 2.83 20.35 -8.22
CA GLY A 224 2.02 21.29 -7.42
C GLY A 224 0.51 21.14 -7.61
N THR A 225 0.05 19.92 -7.94
CA THR A 225 -1.39 19.60 -8.03
C THR A 225 -1.89 19.06 -6.69
N GLU A 226 -3.21 18.93 -6.51
CA GLU A 226 -3.78 18.28 -5.33
C GLU A 226 -3.24 16.84 -5.12
N LEU A 227 -2.90 16.14 -6.21
CA LEU A 227 -2.27 14.82 -6.13
C LEU A 227 -0.87 14.89 -5.52
N THR A 228 -0.10 15.97 -5.77
CA THR A 228 1.20 16.20 -5.14
C THR A 228 1.05 16.26 -3.62
N ASP A 229 0.14 17.11 -3.12
CA ASP A 229 -0.12 17.24 -1.67
C ASP A 229 -0.50 15.90 -1.04
N LYS A 230 -1.47 15.21 -1.66
CA LYS A 230 -1.95 13.91 -1.18
C LYS A 230 -0.87 12.83 -1.17
N ALA A 231 0.01 12.81 -2.18
CA ALA A 231 1.08 11.82 -2.28
C ALA A 231 2.23 12.08 -1.31
N GLN A 232 2.52 13.35 -0.99
CA GLN A 232 3.59 13.71 -0.09
C GLN A 232 3.22 13.56 1.39
N ARG A 233 1.92 13.57 1.72
CA ARG A 233 1.42 13.69 3.10
C ARG A 233 2.03 12.70 4.08
N ALA A 234 2.05 11.41 3.75
CA ALA A 234 2.60 10.38 4.65
C ALA A 234 4.08 10.65 4.93
N LEU A 235 4.90 10.84 3.89
CA LEU A 235 6.34 11.07 4.05
C LEU A 235 6.69 12.42 4.70
N ARG A 236 5.78 13.41 4.68
CA ARG A 236 6.00 14.72 5.33
C ARG A 236 5.70 14.72 6.82
N ASN A 237 4.76 13.90 7.26
CA ASN A 237 4.17 14.00 8.61
C ASN A 237 4.37 12.74 9.44
N GLU A 238 4.72 11.61 8.82
CA GLU A 238 4.86 10.32 9.49
C GLU A 238 6.27 9.77 9.35
N GLN A 239 6.72 9.11 10.41
CA GLN A 239 7.91 8.27 10.38
C GLN A 239 7.66 7.04 9.50
N ILE A 240 8.62 6.72 8.64
CA ILE A 240 8.69 5.40 8.00
C ILE A 240 9.06 4.39 9.10
N THR A 241 8.15 3.48 9.42
CA THR A 241 8.34 2.50 10.49
C THR A 241 9.13 1.29 10.03
N MET A 242 9.03 0.93 8.75
CA MET A 242 9.81 -0.17 8.18
C MET A 242 10.12 0.02 6.70
N VAL A 243 11.28 -0.49 6.29
CA VAL A 243 11.75 -0.56 4.90
C VAL A 243 12.22 -1.97 4.60
N MET A 244 11.82 -2.53 3.48
CA MET A 244 12.11 -3.92 3.13
C MET A 244 12.27 -4.17 1.63
N ASN A 245 13.15 -5.11 1.26
CA ASN A 245 13.25 -5.67 -0.09
C ASN A 245 13.71 -7.14 -0.03
N ASN A 246 14.15 -7.72 -1.16
CA ASN A 246 14.62 -9.11 -1.22
C ASN A 246 15.90 -9.40 -0.42
N THR A 247 16.55 -8.38 0.14
CA THR A 247 17.78 -8.52 0.94
C THR A 247 17.52 -8.54 2.44
N GLY A 248 16.38 -8.01 2.90
CA GLY A 248 16.04 -7.95 4.31
C GLY A 248 15.20 -6.73 4.68
N ILE A 249 15.11 -6.46 5.98
CA ILE A 249 14.29 -5.42 6.60
C ILE A 249 15.08 -4.54 7.56
N VAL A 250 14.68 -3.26 7.64
CA VAL A 250 14.99 -2.33 8.74
C VAL A 250 13.67 -1.83 9.33
N HIS A 251 13.50 -1.94 10.64
CA HIS A 251 12.29 -1.49 11.35
C HIS A 251 12.66 -0.55 12.50
N SER A 252 11.88 0.50 12.74
CA SER A 252 12.09 1.49 13.80
C SER A 252 12.08 0.91 15.22
N VAL A 253 11.32 -0.16 15.48
CA VAL A 253 11.07 -0.72 16.82
C VAL A 253 12.08 -1.77 17.25
N TYR A 254 12.47 -2.69 16.34
CA TYR A 254 13.29 -3.84 16.69
C TYR A 254 14.78 -3.51 16.68
N ASP A 255 15.54 -3.96 17.67
CA ASP A 255 16.99 -3.72 17.71
C ASP A 255 17.76 -4.43 16.60
N GLU A 256 17.18 -5.46 15.98
CA GLU A 256 17.79 -6.22 14.89
C GLU A 256 17.44 -5.60 13.51
N MET A 257 18.39 -5.64 12.57
CA MET A 257 18.14 -5.41 11.15
C MET A 257 18.74 -6.53 10.31
N SER A 258 18.00 -6.98 9.29
CA SER A 258 18.47 -8.02 8.37
C SER A 258 18.93 -7.47 7.03
N MET A 259 18.47 -6.28 6.65
CA MET A 259 19.01 -5.60 5.47
C MET A 259 20.48 -5.24 5.71
N ASN A 260 21.31 -5.34 4.67
CA ASN A 260 22.69 -4.86 4.74
C ASN A 260 22.70 -3.32 4.86
N ALA A 261 23.61 -2.77 5.68
CA ALA A 261 23.74 -1.31 5.84
C ALA A 261 24.01 -0.58 4.51
N ASP A 262 24.85 -1.12 3.64
CA ASP A 262 25.16 -0.51 2.33
C ASP A 262 23.92 -0.47 1.43
N GLU A 263 23.07 -1.50 1.50
CA GLU A 263 21.82 -1.56 0.76
C GLU A 263 20.79 -0.56 1.30
N TYR A 264 20.75 -0.38 2.62
CA TYR A 264 19.90 0.61 3.25
C TYR A 264 20.34 2.05 2.93
N GLU A 265 21.65 2.32 2.90
CA GLU A 265 22.18 3.61 2.45
C GLU A 265 21.90 3.84 0.96
N ARG A 266 22.03 2.80 0.12
CA ARG A 266 21.64 2.87 -1.31
C ARG A 266 20.18 3.28 -1.45
N PHE A 267 19.29 2.63 -0.71
CA PHE A 267 17.87 2.98 -0.68
C PHE A 267 17.66 4.45 -0.30
N LYS A 268 18.22 4.89 0.84
CA LYS A 268 18.08 6.28 1.34
C LYS A 268 18.58 7.30 0.33
N GLN A 269 19.71 7.03 -0.33
CA GLN A 269 20.22 7.91 -1.39
C GLN A 269 19.24 7.99 -2.56
N GLN A 270 18.79 6.85 -3.08
CA GLN A 270 17.92 6.80 -4.26
C GLN A 270 16.56 7.44 -4.01
N VAL A 271 15.95 7.20 -2.84
CA VAL A 271 14.68 7.84 -2.48
C VAL A 271 14.90 9.34 -2.19
N GLY A 272 16.01 9.73 -1.54
CA GLY A 272 16.37 11.13 -1.33
C GLY A 272 16.55 11.90 -2.64
N ASP A 273 17.19 11.28 -3.63
CA ASP A 273 17.32 11.83 -4.98
C ASP A 273 15.95 11.99 -5.65
N TYR A 274 15.02 11.06 -5.45
CA TYR A 274 13.64 11.17 -5.96
C TYR A 274 12.88 12.31 -5.27
N LEU A 275 13.05 12.46 -3.95
CA LEU A 275 12.38 13.43 -3.08
C LEU A 275 12.99 14.85 -3.16
N THR A 276 13.97 15.05 -4.04
CA THR A 276 14.66 16.33 -4.22
C THR A 276 14.61 16.79 -5.67
N SER A 277 14.27 18.06 -5.91
CA SER A 277 14.30 18.69 -7.23
C SER A 277 15.21 19.92 -7.23
N PRO A 278 15.93 20.20 -8.33
CA PRO A 278 16.52 21.53 -8.53
C PRO A 278 15.42 22.60 -8.61
N ILE A 279 15.77 23.85 -8.28
CA ILE A 279 14.87 24.99 -8.45
C ILE A 279 15.04 25.53 -9.88
N THR A 280 14.06 25.19 -10.72
CA THR A 280 13.91 25.70 -12.08
C THR A 280 12.69 26.63 -12.18
N PHE A 281 12.53 27.30 -13.32
CA PHE A 281 11.31 28.07 -13.59
C PHE A 281 10.05 27.20 -13.49
N GLU A 282 10.06 26.01 -14.09
CA GLU A 282 8.93 25.07 -14.04
C GLU A 282 8.58 24.71 -12.59
N ILE A 283 9.58 24.41 -11.77
CA ILE A 283 9.41 24.06 -10.35
C ILE A 283 8.88 25.23 -9.54
N LEU A 284 9.37 26.45 -9.77
CA LEU A 284 8.82 27.66 -9.14
C LEU A 284 7.34 27.86 -9.54
N ALA A 285 7.01 27.70 -10.82
CA ALA A 285 5.64 27.85 -11.30
C ALA A 285 4.72 26.74 -10.76
N ASN A 286 5.23 25.51 -10.57
CA ASN A 286 4.50 24.43 -9.92
C ASN A 286 4.30 24.71 -8.42
N PHE A 287 5.31 25.25 -7.73
CA PHE A 287 5.18 25.71 -6.34
C PHE A 287 4.08 26.77 -6.20
N LEU A 288 4.03 27.76 -7.10
CA LEU A 288 3.00 28.80 -7.09
C LEU A 288 1.60 28.26 -7.40
N ARG A 289 1.49 27.16 -8.16
CA ARG A 289 0.21 26.45 -8.37
C ARG A 289 -0.35 25.91 -7.04
N GLN A 290 0.50 25.28 -6.24
CA GLN A 290 0.11 24.71 -4.94
C GLN A 290 -0.10 25.78 -3.87
N HIS A 291 0.78 26.80 -3.83
CA HIS A 291 0.75 27.85 -2.82
C HIS A 291 0.18 29.16 -3.37
N SER A 292 -1.12 29.14 -3.70
CA SER A 292 -1.82 30.25 -4.36
C SER A 292 -1.69 31.61 -3.67
N ARG A 293 -1.55 31.63 -2.34
CA ARG A 293 -1.31 32.86 -1.56
C ARG A 293 -0.13 33.69 -2.06
N TYR A 294 0.91 33.03 -2.59
CA TYR A 294 2.10 33.70 -3.09
C TYR A 294 1.95 34.22 -4.52
N GLN A 295 0.93 33.79 -5.28
CA GLN A 295 0.72 34.24 -6.66
C GLN A 295 0.57 35.77 -6.77
N THR A 296 -0.01 36.41 -5.75
CA THR A 296 -0.18 37.87 -5.67
C THR A 296 1.13 38.65 -5.74
N CYS A 297 2.26 38.04 -5.42
CA CYS A 297 3.60 38.63 -5.53
C CYS A 297 4.12 38.67 -6.98
N PHE A 298 3.43 38.04 -7.92
CA PHE A 298 3.93 37.80 -9.27
C PHE A 298 2.99 38.35 -10.36
N GLN A 299 3.58 38.58 -11.53
CA GLN A 299 2.91 38.95 -12.76
C GLN A 299 3.58 38.27 -13.96
N ILE A 300 2.85 38.11 -15.06
CA ILE A 300 3.36 37.54 -16.31
C ILE A 300 3.31 38.61 -17.39
N CYS A 301 4.38 38.71 -18.19
CA CYS A 301 4.46 39.59 -19.34
C CYS A 301 4.29 38.79 -20.63
N ARG A 302 3.46 39.27 -21.54
CA ARG A 302 3.35 38.76 -22.92
C ARG A 302 3.59 39.88 -23.92
N ASP A 303 4.04 39.50 -25.12
CA ASP A 303 4.01 40.38 -26.29
C ASP A 303 2.73 40.13 -27.07
N CYS A 304 1.96 41.18 -27.34
CA CYS A 304 0.78 41.14 -28.20
C CYS A 304 0.87 42.26 -29.23
N HIS A 305 1.08 41.89 -30.50
CA HIS A 305 1.26 42.83 -31.62
C HIS A 305 2.37 43.86 -31.41
N GLY A 306 3.50 43.46 -30.80
CA GLY A 306 4.64 44.34 -30.53
C GLY A 306 4.43 45.29 -29.35
N LYS A 307 3.33 45.11 -28.59
CA LYS A 307 3.09 45.80 -27.31
C LYS A 307 3.19 44.81 -26.16
N LYS A 308 3.94 45.17 -25.14
CA LYS A 308 3.99 44.40 -23.89
C LYS A 308 2.70 44.60 -23.11
N GLN A 309 2.21 43.50 -22.55
CA GLN A 309 1.03 43.44 -21.70
C GLN A 309 1.33 42.59 -20.46
N TRP A 310 0.74 42.95 -19.33
CA TRP A 310 0.98 42.29 -18.05
C TRP A 310 -0.31 41.77 -17.44
N ILE A 311 -0.24 40.60 -16.80
CA ILE A 311 -1.37 40.01 -16.08
C ILE A 311 -0.95 39.57 -14.67
N PRO A 312 -1.78 39.76 -13.63
CA PRO A 312 -1.58 39.15 -12.32
C PRO A 312 -1.41 37.63 -12.42
N ALA A 313 -0.43 37.05 -11.71
CA ALA A 313 -0.21 35.61 -11.80
C ALA A 313 -1.43 34.83 -11.30
N GLU A 314 -2.12 35.30 -10.25
CA GLU A 314 -3.34 34.68 -9.72
C GLU A 314 -4.48 34.60 -10.75
N ARG A 315 -4.53 35.54 -11.69
CA ARG A 315 -5.47 35.48 -12.81
C ARG A 315 -5.06 34.41 -13.80
N ALA A 316 -3.79 34.36 -14.20
CA ALA A 316 -3.30 33.34 -15.11
C ALA A 316 -3.49 31.91 -14.57
N TYR A 317 -3.24 31.68 -13.28
CA TYR A 317 -3.50 30.38 -12.64
C TYR A 317 -4.99 30.04 -12.55
N ALA A 318 -5.88 31.03 -12.38
CA ALA A 318 -7.33 30.79 -12.44
C ALA A 318 -7.77 30.24 -13.81
N TYR A 319 -7.18 30.72 -14.91
CA TYR A 319 -7.43 30.17 -16.25
C TYR A 319 -6.77 28.81 -16.46
N GLU A 320 -5.59 28.56 -15.89
CA GLU A 320 -4.94 27.24 -15.92
C GLU A 320 -5.85 26.15 -15.35
N HIS A 321 -6.58 26.43 -14.27
CA HIS A 321 -7.52 25.47 -13.68
C HIS A 321 -8.69 25.09 -14.61
N ALA A 322 -9.01 25.93 -15.60
CA ALA A 322 -10.11 25.71 -16.54
C ALA A 322 -9.66 25.11 -17.90
N GLY A 323 -8.36 24.92 -18.12
CA GLY A 323 -7.81 24.56 -19.43
C GLY A 323 -6.70 23.52 -19.40
N PRO A 324 -6.24 23.06 -20.59
CA PRO A 324 -5.16 22.08 -20.71
C PRO A 324 -3.76 22.70 -20.66
N TYR A 325 -3.66 24.04 -20.67
CA TYR A 325 -2.40 24.77 -20.78
C TYR A 325 -1.93 25.28 -19.41
N LYS A 326 -0.62 25.28 -19.20
CA LYS A 326 0.00 25.58 -17.90
C LYS A 326 0.88 26.82 -17.95
N VAL A 327 0.96 27.51 -16.81
CA VAL A 327 1.93 28.57 -16.55
C VAL A 327 3.36 28.02 -16.50
N SER A 328 3.51 26.76 -16.08
CA SER A 328 4.81 26.15 -15.75
C SER A 328 5.58 25.55 -16.93
N ASP A 329 4.94 25.35 -18.09
CA ASP A 329 5.56 24.65 -19.22
C ASP A 329 5.46 25.44 -20.54
N ASN A 330 5.87 24.79 -21.63
CA ASN A 330 5.90 25.38 -22.97
C ASN A 330 4.52 25.71 -23.57
N THR A 331 3.42 25.40 -22.87
CA THR A 331 2.06 25.76 -23.28
C THR A 331 1.60 27.11 -22.74
N ARG A 332 2.41 27.80 -21.91
CA ARG A 332 2.08 29.10 -21.31
C ARG A 332 1.61 30.13 -22.34
N ASP A 333 2.25 30.23 -23.50
CA ASP A 333 1.84 31.22 -24.51
C ASP A 333 0.43 30.95 -25.05
N LYS A 334 0.02 29.67 -25.12
CA LYS A 334 -1.35 29.29 -25.48
C LYS A 334 -2.33 29.62 -24.36
N LEU A 335 -1.95 29.34 -23.10
CA LEU A 335 -2.74 29.76 -21.94
C LEU A 335 -3.00 31.26 -21.99
N LEU A 336 -1.93 32.06 -22.17
CA LEU A 336 -2.04 33.52 -22.21
C LEU A 336 -2.86 34.01 -23.41
N ALA A 337 -2.86 33.32 -24.55
CA ALA A 337 -3.66 33.67 -25.71
C ALA A 337 -5.18 33.45 -25.52
N ASP A 338 -5.55 32.48 -24.67
CA ASP A 338 -6.95 32.16 -24.37
C ASP A 338 -7.60 33.11 -23.34
N ILE A 339 -6.80 33.92 -22.64
CA ILE A 339 -7.28 34.88 -21.64
C ILE A 339 -7.83 36.13 -22.33
N ASP A 340 -8.98 36.61 -21.86
CA ASP A 340 -9.61 37.85 -22.33
C ASP A 340 -8.62 39.03 -22.24
N CYS A 341 -8.58 39.85 -23.28
CA CYS A 341 -7.68 41.00 -23.35
C CYS A 341 -7.95 42.04 -22.26
N ASP A 342 -9.17 42.11 -21.73
CA ASP A 342 -9.54 43.04 -20.65
C ASP A 342 -8.89 42.70 -19.29
N GLU A 343 -8.35 41.49 -19.13
CA GLU A 343 -7.60 41.06 -17.94
C GLU A 343 -6.14 41.58 -17.94
N PHE A 344 -5.67 42.17 -19.05
CA PHE A 344 -4.29 42.61 -19.20
C PHE A 344 -4.12 44.12 -19.00
N TYR A 345 -3.02 44.48 -18.36
CA TYR A 345 -2.58 45.85 -18.15
C TYR A 345 -1.52 46.25 -19.19
N CYS A 346 -1.54 47.52 -19.60
CA CYS A 346 -0.57 48.10 -20.55
C CYS A 346 0.76 48.51 -19.90
N GLU A 347 0.86 48.44 -18.57
CA GLU A 347 2.05 48.76 -17.79
C GLU A 347 2.23 47.69 -16.70
N PRO A 348 3.48 47.43 -16.26
CA PRO A 348 3.73 46.50 -15.17
C PRO A 348 3.10 47.00 -13.88
N MET A 349 2.48 46.10 -13.13
CA MET A 349 1.97 46.42 -11.80
C MET A 349 3.13 46.70 -10.84
N SER A 350 2.97 47.69 -9.95
CA SER A 350 3.93 47.96 -8.88
C SER A 350 3.99 46.77 -7.91
N ASP A 351 5.14 46.59 -7.25
CA ASP A 351 5.34 45.61 -6.17
C ASP A 351 5.22 44.12 -6.56
N ARG A 352 5.14 43.80 -7.86
CA ARG A 352 5.05 42.42 -8.37
C ARG A 352 6.24 42.02 -9.22
N ILE A 353 6.73 40.81 -9.02
CA ILE A 353 7.86 40.25 -9.77
C ILE A 353 7.37 39.66 -11.09
N CYS A 354 8.03 40.03 -12.20
CA CYS A 354 7.70 39.47 -13.51
C CYS A 354 8.30 38.08 -13.67
N LEU A 355 7.46 37.05 -13.82
CA LEU A 355 7.89 35.64 -13.95
C LEU A 355 8.85 35.40 -15.13
N ASN A 356 8.66 36.09 -16.26
CA ASN A 356 9.58 36.01 -17.41
C ASN A 356 11.03 36.39 -17.05
N ARG A 357 11.25 37.32 -16.11
CA ARG A 357 12.62 37.67 -15.66
C ARG A 357 13.25 36.55 -14.83
N LEU A 358 12.44 35.85 -14.05
CA LEU A 358 12.91 34.69 -13.28
C LEU A 358 13.20 33.50 -14.20
N GLU A 359 12.40 33.31 -15.25
CA GLU A 359 12.67 32.32 -16.28
C GLU A 359 14.03 32.54 -16.95
N GLU A 360 14.33 33.77 -17.38
CA GLU A 360 15.65 34.14 -17.91
C GLU A 360 16.77 33.91 -16.89
N PHE A 361 16.52 34.20 -15.62
CA PHE A 361 17.50 33.95 -14.54
C PHE A 361 17.80 32.46 -14.38
N PHE A 362 16.77 31.62 -14.24
CA PHE A 362 16.92 30.17 -14.06
C PHE A 362 17.47 29.48 -15.31
N HIS A 363 17.21 29.99 -16.51
CA HIS A 363 17.83 29.49 -17.73
C HIS A 363 19.36 29.62 -17.70
N ASN A 364 19.86 30.72 -17.10
CA ASN A 364 21.29 31.01 -17.02
C ASN A 364 21.94 30.54 -15.71
N ASN A 365 21.16 30.27 -14.66
CA ASN A 365 21.62 29.94 -13.30
C ASN A 365 20.65 28.94 -12.64
N PRO A 366 20.60 27.67 -13.07
CA PRO A 366 19.81 26.66 -12.38
C PRO A 366 20.36 26.47 -10.97
N ILE A 367 19.48 26.47 -9.97
CA ILE A 367 19.86 26.26 -8.58
C ILE A 367 19.69 24.77 -8.28
N GLU A 368 20.81 24.03 -8.28
CA GLU A 368 20.82 22.58 -8.04
C GLU A 368 20.62 22.21 -6.56
N HIS A 369 20.93 23.15 -5.65
CA HIS A 369 20.87 22.94 -4.21
C HIS A 369 20.01 24.00 -3.53
N TYR A 370 19.20 23.58 -2.57
CA TYR A 370 18.32 24.44 -1.77
C TYR A 370 19.01 24.94 -0.49
N ASP A 371 20.35 25.06 -0.53
CA ASP A 371 21.15 25.52 0.61
C ASP A 371 20.87 27.00 0.96
N SER A 372 21.27 27.40 2.17
CA SER A 372 21.02 28.76 2.69
C SER A 372 21.60 29.88 1.81
N GLN A 373 22.71 29.64 1.10
CA GLN A 373 23.33 30.64 0.23
C GLN A 373 22.52 30.79 -1.06
N SER A 374 22.22 29.67 -1.72
CA SER A 374 21.40 29.62 -2.94
C SER A 374 20.01 30.25 -2.72
N MET A 375 19.37 29.95 -1.58
CA MET A 375 18.08 30.55 -1.20
C MET A 375 18.20 32.06 -0.90
N MET A 376 19.32 32.52 -0.33
CA MET A 376 19.56 33.94 -0.11
C MET A 376 19.78 34.69 -1.43
N GLU A 377 20.50 34.10 -2.39
CA GLU A 377 20.70 34.66 -3.72
C GLU A 377 19.39 34.77 -4.51
N LEU A 378 18.57 33.71 -4.49
CA LEU A 378 17.21 33.74 -5.03
C LEU A 378 16.38 34.82 -4.34
N GLY A 379 16.46 34.91 -3.01
CA GLY A 379 15.83 35.95 -2.22
C GLY A 379 16.20 37.35 -2.69
N LYS A 380 17.47 37.65 -2.96
CA LYS A 380 17.88 38.97 -3.47
C LYS A 380 17.22 39.32 -4.81
N LYS A 381 16.97 38.33 -5.68
CA LYS A 381 16.30 38.52 -6.98
C LYS A 381 14.78 38.67 -6.88
N LEU A 382 14.19 38.13 -5.82
CA LEU A 382 12.78 38.31 -5.51
C LEU A 382 12.59 39.68 -4.80
N GLU A 383 12.64 40.76 -5.58
CA GLU A 383 12.35 42.14 -5.14
C GLU A 383 10.84 42.34 -4.92
N CYS A 384 10.23 41.60 -3.99
CA CYS A 384 8.86 41.80 -3.55
C CYS A 384 8.86 42.59 -2.22
N THR A 385 7.97 43.57 -2.11
CA THR A 385 7.75 44.38 -0.90
C THR A 385 6.86 43.68 0.14
N SER A 386 6.44 42.43 -0.12
CA SER A 386 5.58 41.67 0.79
C SER A 386 6.34 41.16 2.02
N GLU A 387 5.68 41.22 3.17
CA GLU A 387 6.16 40.67 4.45
C GLU A 387 6.41 39.14 4.38
N HIS A 388 5.87 38.46 3.36
CA HIS A 388 5.88 37.02 3.19
C HIS A 388 7.10 36.46 2.43
N LYS A 389 8.07 37.29 2.02
CA LYS A 389 9.22 36.85 1.21
C LYS A 389 10.02 35.70 1.83
N ASN A 390 10.34 35.80 3.12
CA ASN A 390 11.10 34.75 3.82
C ASN A 390 10.26 33.48 3.96
N GLU A 391 8.97 33.61 4.24
CA GLU A 391 8.05 32.47 4.32
C GLU A 391 7.93 31.75 2.97
N MET A 392 7.86 32.49 1.86
CA MET A 392 7.82 31.93 0.51
C MET A 392 9.10 31.15 0.18
N LEU A 393 10.27 31.66 0.56
CA LEU A 393 11.54 30.96 0.36
C LEU A 393 11.60 29.68 1.20
N CYS A 394 11.19 29.71 2.47
CA CYS A 394 11.11 28.52 3.29
C CYS A 394 10.11 27.49 2.73
N ALA A 395 8.95 27.95 2.27
CA ALA A 395 7.95 27.08 1.65
C ALA A 395 8.46 26.48 0.33
N LEU A 396 9.19 27.25 -0.49
CA LEU A 396 9.80 26.74 -1.71
C LEU A 396 10.88 25.69 -1.41
N ALA A 397 11.72 25.92 -0.39
CA ALA A 397 12.70 24.92 0.05
C ALA A 397 12.01 23.61 0.45
N GLY A 398 10.94 23.68 1.26
CA GLY A 398 10.15 22.51 1.64
C GLY A 398 9.38 21.88 0.47
N PHE A 399 9.06 22.64 -0.58
CA PHE A 399 8.44 22.10 -1.80
C PHE A 399 9.43 21.32 -2.66
N VAL A 400 10.66 21.80 -2.81
CA VAL A 400 11.68 21.17 -3.66
C VAL A 400 12.46 20.06 -2.98
N HIS A 401 12.41 19.99 -1.65
CA HIS A 401 13.04 18.93 -0.88
C HIS A 401 12.13 18.44 0.26
N LEU A 402 12.01 17.13 0.33
CA LEU A 402 11.35 16.44 1.42
C LEU A 402 12.36 15.51 2.08
N ASP A 403 12.58 15.71 3.38
CA ASP A 403 13.44 14.87 4.22
C ASP A 403 12.55 13.97 5.08
N PRO A 404 12.34 12.69 4.71
CA PRO A 404 11.46 11.80 5.45
C PRO A 404 12.18 11.23 6.68
N GLU A 405 11.43 10.96 7.74
CA GLU A 405 12.00 10.32 8.94
C GLU A 405 12.11 8.81 8.73
N PHE A 406 13.33 8.35 8.43
CA PHE A 406 13.64 6.93 8.24
C PHE A 406 13.83 6.16 9.56
N PRO A 407 13.66 4.82 9.56
CA PRO A 407 14.15 3.99 10.66
C PRO A 407 15.64 4.24 10.93
N ASP A 408 16.01 4.45 12.20
CA ASP A 408 17.43 4.52 12.59
C ASP A 408 18.12 3.19 12.24
N SER A 409 19.35 3.23 11.74
CA SER A 409 20.18 2.04 11.50
C SER A 409 21.48 2.06 12.31
N GLY A 410 21.83 3.19 12.96
CA GLY A 410 23.15 3.41 13.52
C GLY A 410 23.49 2.52 14.73
N ASN A 411 22.47 2.09 15.49
CA ASN A 411 22.64 1.31 16.72
C ASN A 411 22.06 -0.12 16.64
N LYS A 412 21.67 -0.58 15.45
CA LYS A 412 21.01 -1.89 15.28
C LYS A 412 21.99 -3.06 15.20
N ILE A 413 21.57 -4.20 15.72
CA ILE A 413 22.25 -5.48 15.65
C ILE A 413 22.04 -6.06 14.25
N SER A 414 23.12 -6.28 13.50
CA SER A 414 23.04 -6.89 12.17
C SER A 414 22.78 -8.40 12.26
N LYS A 415 21.70 -8.85 11.61
CA LYS A 415 21.30 -10.26 11.51
C LYS A 415 20.85 -10.54 10.08
N PRO A 416 21.79 -10.58 9.12
CA PRO A 416 21.47 -10.62 7.71
C PRO A 416 20.73 -11.91 7.35
N TRP A 417 19.68 -11.77 6.55
CA TRP A 417 19.04 -12.90 5.90
C TRP A 417 19.79 -13.25 4.62
N LYS A 418 19.60 -14.46 4.11
CA LYS A 418 20.09 -14.76 2.77
C LYS A 418 19.21 -14.05 1.74
N LYS A 419 19.84 -13.28 0.86
CA LYS A 419 19.19 -12.59 -0.26
C LYS A 419 18.46 -13.61 -1.12
N LEU A 420 17.23 -13.26 -1.52
CA LEU A 420 16.46 -14.04 -2.49
C LEU A 420 16.89 -13.64 -3.92
N GLU A 421 17.50 -14.58 -4.63
CA GLU A 421 18.03 -14.41 -5.99
C GLU A 421 17.01 -14.80 -7.07
N LEU A 422 15.76 -14.35 -6.89
CA LEU A 422 14.72 -14.53 -7.91
C LEU A 422 15.01 -13.61 -9.10
N THR A 423 14.85 -14.14 -10.32
CA THR A 423 15.06 -13.39 -11.57
C THR A 423 13.79 -13.37 -12.43
N PRO A 424 13.50 -12.30 -13.18
CA PRO A 424 12.31 -12.24 -14.04
C PRO A 424 12.31 -13.26 -15.20
N GLN A 425 13.39 -14.02 -15.38
CA GLN A 425 13.50 -15.07 -16.39
C GLN A 425 12.97 -16.42 -15.91
N MET A 426 12.89 -16.62 -14.59
CA MET A 426 12.33 -17.83 -13.99
C MET A 426 10.83 -17.93 -14.31
N ASP A 427 10.34 -19.15 -14.51
CA ASP A 427 8.91 -19.41 -14.50
C ASP A 427 8.36 -19.55 -13.07
N ARG A 428 7.03 -19.69 -12.96
CA ARG A 428 6.34 -19.77 -11.67
C ARG A 428 6.86 -20.93 -10.82
N GLU A 429 7.07 -22.09 -11.42
CA GLU A 429 7.42 -23.29 -10.68
C GLU A 429 8.90 -23.29 -10.28
N GLU A 430 9.77 -22.73 -11.12
CA GLU A 430 11.15 -22.44 -10.77
C GLU A 430 11.24 -21.48 -9.57
N MET A 431 10.43 -20.41 -9.56
CA MET A 431 10.38 -19.47 -8.45
C MET A 431 9.88 -20.13 -7.17
N ILE A 432 8.80 -20.90 -7.23
CA ILE A 432 8.25 -21.63 -6.08
C ILE A 432 9.30 -22.59 -5.51
N ALA A 433 9.94 -23.41 -6.36
CA ALA A 433 10.96 -24.36 -5.93
C ALA A 433 12.17 -23.66 -5.29
N TYR A 434 12.57 -22.50 -5.83
CA TYR A 434 13.63 -21.70 -5.24
C TYR A 434 13.23 -21.13 -3.87
N VAL A 435 12.06 -20.50 -3.75
CA VAL A 435 11.57 -19.96 -2.46
C VAL A 435 11.44 -21.07 -1.42
N GLU A 436 10.97 -22.26 -1.82
CA GLU A 436 10.90 -23.44 -0.95
C GLU A 436 12.27 -23.89 -0.44
N SER A 437 13.31 -23.83 -1.29
CA SER A 437 14.68 -24.15 -0.88
C SER A 437 15.27 -23.16 0.11
N MET A 438 14.71 -21.94 0.21
CA MET A 438 15.23 -20.84 1.01
C MET A 438 14.58 -20.72 2.39
N ARG A 439 13.59 -21.55 2.71
CA ARG A 439 12.78 -21.45 3.95
C ARG A 439 13.61 -21.47 5.24
N SER A 440 14.71 -22.23 5.29
CA SER A 440 15.59 -22.27 6.47
C SER A 440 16.54 -21.09 6.61
N GLU A 441 16.71 -20.28 5.56
CA GLU A 441 17.70 -19.20 5.49
C GLU A 441 17.07 -17.80 5.35
N ASN A 442 15.77 -17.73 5.07
CA ASN A 442 15.01 -16.50 4.90
C ASN A 442 13.60 -16.64 5.53
N PRO A 443 13.28 -15.92 6.63
CA PRO A 443 11.99 -16.04 7.31
C PRO A 443 10.78 -15.72 6.42
N SER A 444 10.88 -14.70 5.56
CA SER A 444 9.80 -14.34 4.64
C SER A 444 9.54 -15.44 3.60
N ALA A 445 10.58 -16.17 3.16
CA ALA A 445 10.41 -17.30 2.26
C ALA A 445 9.58 -18.42 2.92
N ASP A 446 9.85 -18.74 4.18
CA ASP A 446 9.05 -19.73 4.92
C ASP A 446 7.60 -19.28 5.15
N LEU A 447 7.43 -18.07 5.68
CA LEU A 447 6.12 -17.48 5.96
C LEU A 447 5.26 -17.31 4.69
N SER A 448 5.89 -17.20 3.51
CA SER A 448 5.17 -17.04 2.24
C SER A 448 4.30 -18.24 1.87
N PHE A 449 4.63 -19.46 2.31
CA PHE A 449 3.79 -20.65 2.08
C PHE A 449 2.53 -20.66 2.95
N TYR A 450 2.61 -20.02 4.12
CA TYR A 450 1.46 -19.78 4.98
C TYR A 450 0.59 -18.65 4.39
N ALA A 451 1.18 -17.55 3.95
CA ALA A 451 0.45 -16.47 3.25
C ALA A 451 -0.20 -16.95 1.94
N LEU A 452 0.46 -17.82 1.18
CA LEU A 452 -0.09 -18.48 -0.01
C LEU A 452 -1.18 -19.51 0.34
N ARG A 453 -1.19 -19.99 1.59
CA ARG A 453 -2.10 -21.00 2.16
C ARG A 453 -2.07 -22.34 1.44
N ASP A 454 -0.93 -22.74 0.89
CA ASP A 454 -0.76 -24.04 0.26
C ASP A 454 -0.59 -25.15 1.32
N MET A 455 -1.68 -25.82 1.66
CA MET A 455 -1.73 -26.84 2.72
C MET A 455 -0.98 -28.13 2.37
N SER A 456 -0.48 -28.25 1.14
CA SER A 456 0.45 -29.34 0.78
C SER A 456 1.90 -29.05 1.22
N ARG A 457 2.22 -27.77 1.51
CA ARG A 457 3.58 -27.28 1.82
C ARG A 457 3.68 -26.58 3.17
N CYS A 458 2.59 -26.37 3.89
CA CYS A 458 2.58 -25.73 5.21
C CYS A 458 1.85 -26.56 6.27
N GLU A 459 2.12 -26.25 7.54
CA GLU A 459 1.48 -26.93 8.66
C GLU A 459 0.02 -26.50 8.82
N TRP A 460 -0.84 -27.43 9.23
CA TRP A 460 -2.27 -27.20 9.37
C TRP A 460 -2.64 -26.43 10.65
N THR A 461 -1.87 -26.62 11.73
CA THR A 461 -2.19 -26.01 13.03
C THR A 461 -2.27 -24.48 12.98
N PRO A 462 -1.32 -23.75 12.34
CA PRO A 462 -1.43 -22.31 12.19
C PRO A 462 -2.68 -21.87 11.41
N PHE A 463 -3.02 -22.58 10.33
CA PHE A 463 -4.22 -22.31 9.54
C PHE A 463 -5.50 -22.46 10.37
N LEU A 464 -5.61 -23.56 11.11
CA LEU A 464 -6.78 -23.85 11.94
C LEU A 464 -6.92 -22.85 13.09
N LYS A 465 -5.81 -22.47 13.74
CA LYS A 465 -5.79 -21.41 14.75
C LYS A 465 -6.34 -20.10 14.19
N ALA A 466 -5.87 -19.68 13.02
CA ALA A 466 -6.40 -18.51 12.33
C ALA A 466 -7.90 -18.66 12.02
N ALA A 467 -8.30 -19.82 11.49
CA ALA A 467 -9.69 -20.12 11.14
C ALA A 467 -10.64 -19.97 12.33
N THR A 468 -10.26 -20.50 13.50
CA THR A 468 -11.13 -20.53 14.68
C THR A 468 -11.09 -19.28 15.55
N GLU A 469 -10.00 -18.51 15.51
CA GLU A 469 -9.82 -17.36 16.41
C GLU A 469 -10.00 -16.01 15.73
N ARG A 470 -9.92 -15.93 14.39
CA ARG A 470 -9.79 -14.66 13.66
C ARG A 470 -10.78 -14.53 12.51
N ASN A 471 -11.89 -15.26 12.57
CA ASN A 471 -12.95 -15.17 11.56
C ASN A 471 -14.31 -14.91 12.23
N PRO A 472 -14.55 -13.68 12.70
CA PRO A 472 -15.75 -13.34 13.46
C PRO A 472 -16.99 -13.11 12.59
N VAL A 473 -16.85 -12.80 11.29
CA VAL A 473 -17.98 -12.38 10.45
C VAL A 473 -18.99 -13.51 10.29
N CYS A 474 -18.52 -14.71 9.91
CA CYS A 474 -19.40 -15.86 9.76
C CYS A 474 -20.08 -16.27 11.08
N ILE A 475 -19.47 -15.99 12.23
CA ILE A 475 -20.08 -16.23 13.55
C ILE A 475 -21.20 -15.23 13.79
N GLU A 476 -20.90 -13.94 13.66
CA GLU A 476 -21.83 -12.84 13.94
C GLU A 476 -23.04 -12.86 13.00
N GLU A 477 -22.81 -13.04 11.69
CA GLU A 477 -23.88 -13.01 10.70
C GLU A 477 -24.77 -14.25 10.72
N THR A 478 -24.30 -15.35 11.32
CA THR A 478 -25.11 -16.56 11.46
C THR A 478 -25.82 -16.65 12.81
N LYS A 479 -25.56 -15.77 13.78
CA LYS A 479 -26.05 -15.91 15.17
C LYS A 479 -27.56 -16.12 15.32
N GLU A 480 -28.37 -15.57 14.40
CA GLU A 480 -29.84 -15.64 14.44
C GLU A 480 -30.43 -16.82 13.65
N ILE A 481 -29.60 -17.59 12.92
CA ILE A 481 -30.06 -18.76 12.15
C ILE A 481 -29.71 -20.07 12.86
N SER A 482 -30.58 -21.07 12.72
CA SER A 482 -30.38 -22.41 13.29
C SER A 482 -29.23 -23.17 12.62
N ASP A 483 -28.75 -24.22 13.27
CA ASP A 483 -27.71 -25.11 12.73
C ASP A 483 -28.18 -25.78 11.43
N GLU A 484 -29.45 -26.19 11.36
CA GLU A 484 -30.05 -26.78 10.15
C GLU A 484 -30.12 -25.78 8.99
N GLU A 485 -30.47 -24.52 9.27
CA GLU A 485 -30.48 -23.46 8.27
C GLU A 485 -29.07 -23.15 7.77
N LEU A 486 -28.08 -23.10 8.66
CA LEU A 486 -26.67 -22.93 8.27
C LEU A 486 -26.22 -24.03 7.32
N PHE A 487 -26.53 -25.30 7.63
CA PHE A 487 -26.20 -26.41 6.72
C PHE A 487 -26.83 -26.24 5.34
N GLN A 488 -28.11 -25.86 5.28
CA GLN A 488 -28.82 -25.64 4.02
C GLN A 488 -28.22 -24.47 3.21
N ILE A 489 -27.72 -23.43 3.87
CA ILE A 489 -27.03 -22.32 3.21
C ILE A 489 -25.71 -22.82 2.63
N LEU A 490 -24.89 -23.52 3.40
CA LEU A 490 -23.60 -24.05 2.94
C LEU A 490 -23.75 -25.07 1.79
N GLU A 491 -24.79 -25.89 1.83
CA GLU A 491 -25.11 -26.83 0.75
C GLU A 491 -25.45 -26.10 -0.57
N LYS A 492 -26.20 -24.98 -0.49
CA LYS A 492 -26.60 -24.19 -1.66
C LYS A 492 -25.54 -23.22 -2.17
N MET A 493 -24.54 -22.90 -1.35
CA MET A 493 -23.45 -22.00 -1.70
C MET A 493 -22.65 -22.54 -2.90
N GLU A 494 -22.10 -21.67 -3.74
CA GLU A 494 -21.23 -22.08 -4.83
C GLU A 494 -20.03 -22.90 -4.31
N THR A 495 -19.62 -23.91 -5.08
CA THR A 495 -18.58 -24.88 -4.68
C THR A 495 -17.18 -24.53 -5.15
N GLN A 496 -17.03 -23.43 -5.91
CA GLN A 496 -15.74 -23.00 -6.42
C GLN A 496 -14.99 -22.20 -5.36
N SER A 497 -13.82 -22.65 -4.98
CA SER A 497 -12.94 -21.84 -4.12
C SER A 497 -12.36 -20.65 -4.89
N ILE A 498 -12.09 -19.56 -4.16
CA ILE A 498 -11.31 -18.42 -4.67
C ILE A 498 -9.80 -18.75 -4.76
N TYR A 499 -9.36 -19.79 -4.06
CA TYR A 499 -8.00 -20.33 -4.09
C TYR A 499 -7.94 -21.63 -4.91
N ASP A 500 -7.01 -21.68 -5.87
CA ASP A 500 -6.83 -22.86 -6.72
C ASP A 500 -5.98 -23.95 -6.02
N GLU A 501 -6.04 -25.19 -6.53
CA GLU A 501 -5.22 -26.33 -6.10
C GLU A 501 -5.40 -26.68 -4.60
N SER A 502 -4.31 -26.97 -3.89
CA SER A 502 -4.26 -27.31 -2.45
C SER A 502 -4.35 -26.09 -1.53
N ARG A 503 -4.56 -24.89 -2.08
CA ARG A 503 -4.66 -23.66 -1.30
C ARG A 503 -6.08 -23.46 -0.80
N ILE A 504 -6.29 -22.88 0.38
CA ILE A 504 -7.62 -22.84 0.98
C ILE A 504 -8.04 -21.46 1.51
N ALA A 505 -9.33 -21.16 1.35
CA ALA A 505 -9.99 -19.99 1.90
C ALA A 505 -10.24 -20.12 3.41
N GLN A 506 -10.18 -18.99 4.12
CA GLN A 506 -10.57 -18.84 5.51
C GLN A 506 -12.11 -18.70 5.65
N PRO A 507 -12.69 -19.03 6.82
CA PRO A 507 -14.14 -18.99 7.01
C PRO A 507 -14.84 -17.70 6.57
N ASP A 508 -14.29 -16.54 6.92
CA ASP A 508 -14.93 -15.27 6.56
C ASP A 508 -14.83 -14.98 5.06
N GLU A 509 -13.81 -15.47 4.35
CA GLU A 509 -13.76 -15.32 2.89
C GLU A 509 -14.84 -16.17 2.22
N VAL A 510 -15.04 -17.41 2.68
CA VAL A 510 -16.11 -18.28 2.17
C VAL A 510 -17.47 -17.64 2.39
N TRP A 511 -17.69 -17.09 3.58
CA TRP A 511 -18.93 -16.41 3.93
C TRP A 511 -19.12 -15.10 3.16
N ASN A 512 -18.14 -14.19 3.18
CA ASN A 512 -18.26 -12.89 2.51
C ASN A 512 -18.46 -13.00 0.99
N PHE A 513 -17.80 -13.94 0.34
CA PHE A 513 -17.87 -14.13 -1.10
C PHE A 513 -18.89 -15.18 -1.54
N GLN A 514 -19.58 -15.79 -0.56
CA GLN A 514 -20.63 -16.79 -0.76
C GLN A 514 -20.21 -17.90 -1.73
N THR A 515 -18.97 -18.40 -1.58
CA THR A 515 -18.41 -19.47 -2.40
C THR A 515 -17.27 -20.16 -1.67
N GLY A 516 -17.11 -21.46 -1.88
CA GLY A 516 -15.98 -22.19 -1.33
C GLY A 516 -16.02 -23.67 -1.67
N ASP A 517 -14.86 -24.30 -1.69
CA ASP A 517 -14.76 -25.76 -1.79
C ASP A 517 -15.39 -26.43 -0.55
N GLY A 518 -15.80 -27.69 -0.67
CA GLY A 518 -16.39 -28.43 0.45
C GLY A 518 -15.51 -28.52 1.70
N LEU A 519 -14.18 -28.56 1.54
CA LEU A 519 -13.25 -28.47 2.67
C LEU A 519 -13.38 -27.13 3.40
N GLU A 520 -13.47 -26.03 2.66
CA GLU A 520 -13.52 -24.68 3.19
C GLU A 520 -14.87 -24.43 3.88
N LYS A 521 -15.97 -24.93 3.29
CA LYS A 521 -17.30 -24.94 3.92
C LYS A 521 -17.31 -25.75 5.22
N ALA A 522 -16.64 -26.89 5.26
CA ALA A 522 -16.54 -27.71 6.48
C ALA A 522 -15.75 -26.98 7.58
N ILE A 523 -14.68 -26.25 7.23
CA ILE A 523 -13.90 -25.45 8.18
C ILE A 523 -14.70 -24.23 8.67
N LEU A 524 -15.40 -23.52 7.78
CA LEU A 524 -16.35 -22.47 8.18
C LEU A 524 -17.36 -23.02 9.17
N LEU A 525 -17.96 -24.16 8.84
CA LEU A 525 -18.93 -24.78 9.70
C LEU A 525 -18.35 -25.12 11.07
N SER A 526 -17.11 -25.63 11.10
CA SER A 526 -16.41 -25.96 12.33
C SER A 526 -16.17 -24.73 13.20
N ASN A 527 -15.81 -23.59 12.59
CA ASN A 527 -15.64 -22.32 13.30
C ASN A 527 -16.96 -21.88 13.99
N VAL A 528 -18.06 -21.85 13.24
CA VAL A 528 -19.38 -21.51 13.79
C VAL A 528 -19.83 -22.53 14.83
N TRP A 529 -19.59 -23.83 14.59
CA TRP A 529 -19.98 -24.90 15.49
C TRP A 529 -19.28 -24.80 16.85
N LYS A 530 -17.95 -24.62 16.87
CA LYS A 530 -17.19 -24.47 18.11
C LYS A 530 -17.58 -23.21 18.89
N ASN A 531 -18.09 -22.18 18.21
CA ASN A 531 -18.61 -20.99 18.89
C ASN A 531 -19.97 -21.26 19.57
N ARG A 532 -20.88 -21.97 18.89
CA ARG A 532 -22.22 -22.30 19.42
C ARG A 532 -22.20 -23.42 20.46
N HIS A 533 -21.37 -24.43 20.23
CA HIS A 533 -21.30 -25.69 20.99
C HIS A 533 -19.85 -25.95 21.43
N PRO A 534 -19.29 -25.14 22.35
CA PRO A 534 -17.87 -25.17 22.69
C PRO A 534 -17.40 -26.50 23.30
N ASP A 535 -18.31 -27.23 23.96
CA ASP A 535 -18.03 -28.49 24.63
C ASP A 535 -18.09 -29.71 23.68
N GLU A 536 -18.52 -29.53 22.43
CA GLU A 536 -18.55 -30.62 21.45
C GLU A 536 -17.23 -30.73 20.68
N ASP A 537 -16.77 -31.98 20.50
CA ASP A 537 -15.63 -32.29 19.65
C ASP A 537 -16.05 -32.26 18.18
N VAL A 538 -15.32 -31.50 17.36
CA VAL A 538 -15.53 -31.48 15.92
C VAL A 538 -14.44 -32.30 15.24
N GLN A 539 -14.83 -33.27 14.40
CA GLN A 539 -13.93 -34.08 13.60
C GLN A 539 -14.13 -33.82 12.11
N LEU A 540 -13.03 -33.57 11.41
CA LEU A 540 -12.99 -33.50 9.95
C LEU A 540 -12.14 -34.65 9.41
N GLU A 541 -12.76 -35.52 8.61
CA GLU A 541 -12.05 -36.53 7.81
C GLU A 541 -11.97 -36.04 6.37
N ILE A 542 -10.78 -35.58 5.96
CA ILE A 542 -10.52 -34.97 4.67
C ILE A 542 -9.90 -36.02 3.76
N GLN A 543 -10.57 -36.28 2.64
CA GLN A 543 -10.13 -37.15 1.56
C GLN A 543 -10.02 -36.32 0.26
N PRO A 544 -9.33 -36.81 -0.78
CA PRO A 544 -9.04 -36.01 -1.97
C PRO A 544 -10.27 -35.43 -2.69
N ASP A 545 -11.40 -36.14 -2.63
CA ASP A 545 -12.64 -35.83 -3.33
C ASP A 545 -13.80 -35.42 -2.39
N ARG A 546 -13.61 -35.50 -1.06
CA ARG A 546 -14.67 -35.26 -0.09
C ARG A 546 -14.17 -34.95 1.30
N VAL A 547 -14.98 -34.23 2.07
CA VAL A 547 -14.76 -33.94 3.49
C VAL A 547 -15.96 -34.39 4.30
N LYS A 548 -15.72 -35.15 5.37
CA LYS A 548 -16.73 -35.54 6.34
C LYS A 548 -16.57 -34.69 7.60
N PHE A 549 -17.60 -33.91 7.92
CA PHE A 549 -17.76 -33.26 9.21
C PHE A 549 -18.53 -34.18 10.16
N SER A 550 -18.05 -34.33 11.40
CA SER A 550 -18.76 -35.06 12.46
C SER A 550 -18.68 -34.30 13.79
N SER A 551 -19.81 -34.10 14.46
CA SER A 551 -19.90 -33.60 15.84
C SER A 551 -21.11 -34.21 16.53
N ALA A 552 -20.92 -34.73 17.74
CA ALA A 552 -21.94 -35.51 18.46
C ALA A 552 -22.62 -36.56 17.56
N ASP A 553 -23.93 -36.42 17.32
CA ASP A 553 -24.73 -37.36 16.53
C ASP A 553 -24.87 -36.93 15.06
N ARG A 554 -24.23 -35.82 14.66
CA ARG A 554 -24.36 -35.22 13.34
C ARG A 554 -23.19 -35.62 12.44
N THR A 555 -23.50 -35.86 11.18
CA THR A 555 -22.51 -36.15 10.14
C THR A 555 -22.95 -35.47 8.85
N ILE A 556 -22.04 -34.73 8.23
CA ILE A 556 -22.27 -34.03 6.96
C ILE A 556 -21.12 -34.34 6.01
N MET A 557 -21.46 -34.54 4.75
CA MET A 557 -20.50 -34.80 3.68
C MET A 557 -20.49 -33.63 2.72
N PHE A 558 -19.30 -33.14 2.39
CA PHE A 558 -19.07 -32.16 1.33
C PHE A 558 -18.18 -32.76 0.25
N GLU A 559 -18.45 -32.45 -1.02
CA GLU A 559 -17.53 -32.75 -2.12
C GLU A 559 -16.38 -31.74 -2.12
N SER A 560 -15.15 -32.20 -2.36
CA SER A 560 -13.96 -31.36 -2.40
C SER A 560 -13.13 -31.67 -3.64
N SER A 561 -12.46 -30.64 -4.15
CA SER A 561 -11.55 -30.71 -5.29
C SER A 561 -10.10 -30.37 -4.90
N LYS A 562 -9.83 -30.13 -3.61
CA LYS A 562 -8.51 -29.71 -3.11
C LYS A 562 -7.45 -30.81 -3.18
N GLY A 563 -7.85 -32.07 -3.31
CA GLY A 563 -6.92 -33.20 -3.43
C GLY A 563 -6.11 -33.49 -2.16
N LEU A 564 -6.52 -32.94 -1.01
CA LEU A 564 -5.82 -33.05 0.27
C LEU A 564 -6.26 -34.31 1.05
N THR A 565 -5.45 -34.73 2.02
CA THR A 565 -5.82 -35.82 2.94
C THR A 565 -5.33 -35.50 4.34
N LYS A 566 -6.26 -35.44 5.30
CA LYS A 566 -5.96 -35.10 6.70
C LYS A 566 -7.12 -35.50 7.61
N ASN A 567 -6.81 -35.86 8.84
CA ASN A 567 -7.79 -35.95 9.92
C ASN A 567 -7.54 -34.83 10.91
N ILE A 568 -8.59 -34.08 11.26
CA ILE A 568 -8.53 -32.93 12.15
C ILE A 568 -9.52 -33.14 13.30
N THR A 569 -9.14 -32.70 14.49
CA THR A 569 -10.01 -32.64 15.67
C THR A 569 -9.86 -31.25 16.28
N LEU A 570 -10.98 -30.57 16.54
CA LEU A 570 -11.07 -29.18 17.03
C LEU A 570 -11.81 -29.05 18.35
#